data_AF-A0A950WW68-F1
#
_entry.id   AF-A0A950WW68-F1
#
_cell.length_a   1.000
_cell.length_b   1.000
_cell.length_c   1.000
_cell.angle_alpha   90.00
_cell.angle_beta   90.00
_cell.angle_gamma   90.00
#
_symmetry.space_group_name_H-M   'P 1'
#
loop_
_entity.id
_entity.type
_entity.pdbx_description
1 polymer ?
#
loop_
_entity_poly.entity_id
_entity_poly.type
_entity_poly.pdbx_seq_one_letter_code
_entity_poly.pdbx_strand_id
1 'polypeptide(L)'
;MKRCTSCGEEKNLTDFPKDRRRRDGHFPYCKKCHAEYQAAIRAGWSSTEWEANRAHHRDRYWKWRASDPEGTAAAIRAAAQLRRYGLTPEDYQRLLDAQGGTCAFEHCDRGPGDEKTGRLHVDHCHETGKVRGLLCWPHNLMLGLANDRRASLLDAIVYLERHPGPQVLKNLKVPSAR
;
A
#
# COMPACT_ATOMS: atom_id res chain seq x y z
N MET A 1 -18.81 -14.51 5.90
CA MET A 1 -18.29 -14.93 7.22
C MET A 1 -17.12 -14.03 7.60
N LYS A 2 -16.93 -13.75 8.89
CA LYS A 2 -15.82 -12.94 9.44
C LYS A 2 -15.34 -13.55 10.76
N ARG A 3 -14.02 -13.65 10.95
CA ARG A 3 -13.42 -14.12 12.20
C ARG A 3 -13.37 -13.00 13.24
N CYS A 4 -13.89 -13.25 14.44
CA CYS A 4 -13.80 -12.33 15.57
C CYS A 4 -12.36 -12.26 16.10
N THR A 5 -11.76 -11.08 16.18
CA THR A 5 -10.39 -10.93 16.72
C THR A 5 -10.28 -11.08 18.23
N SER A 6 -11.41 -11.13 18.95
CA SER A 6 -11.46 -11.30 20.41
C SER A 6 -11.67 -12.76 20.81
N CYS A 7 -12.72 -13.42 20.31
CA CYS A 7 -13.01 -14.83 20.65
C CYS A 7 -12.50 -15.85 19.63
N GLY A 8 -12.05 -15.43 18.44
CA GLY A 8 -11.48 -16.31 17.42
C GLY A 8 -12.48 -17.10 16.57
N GLU A 9 -13.77 -17.05 16.88
CA GLU A 9 -14.83 -17.75 16.14
C GLU A 9 -15.17 -17.07 14.79
N GLU A 10 -15.53 -17.88 13.79
CA GLU A 10 -16.10 -17.39 12.53
C GLU A 10 -17.61 -17.17 12.66
N LYS A 11 -18.07 -15.97 12.31
CA LYS A 11 -19.47 -15.56 12.46
C LYS A 11 -19.98 -14.83 11.22
N ASN A 12 -21.30 -14.62 11.16
CA ASN A 12 -21.89 -13.81 10.10
C ASN A 12 -21.56 -12.32 10.32
N LEU A 13 -21.49 -11.53 9.24
CA LEU A 13 -21.21 -10.09 9.35
C LEU A 13 -22.24 -9.35 10.21
N THR A 14 -23.48 -9.84 10.23
CA THR A 14 -24.57 -9.34 11.07
C THR A 14 -24.29 -9.49 12.57
N ASP A 15 -23.36 -10.37 12.96
CA ASP A 15 -22.96 -10.59 14.35
C ASP A 15 -21.89 -9.59 14.82
N PHE A 16 -21.50 -8.64 13.96
CA PHE A 16 -20.54 -7.59 14.28
C PHE A 16 -21.25 -6.22 14.36
N PRO A 17 -20.88 -5.35 15.31
CA PRO A 17 -21.35 -3.97 15.31
C PRO A 17 -20.93 -3.23 14.04
N LYS A 18 -21.74 -2.25 13.59
CA LYS A 18 -21.41 -1.43 12.42
C LYS A 18 -20.34 -0.39 12.77
N ASP A 19 -19.34 -0.22 11.89
CA ASP A 19 -18.37 0.87 11.94
C ASP A 19 -18.24 1.51 10.55
N ARG A 20 -18.76 2.73 10.40
CA ARG A 20 -18.76 3.45 9.12
C ARG A 20 -17.36 3.87 8.66
N ARG A 21 -16.36 3.80 9.53
CA ARG A 21 -14.97 4.15 9.21
C ARG A 21 -14.18 2.97 8.61
N ARG A 22 -14.74 1.76 8.65
CA ARG A 22 -14.11 0.53 8.15
C ARG A 22 -14.65 0.19 6.77
N ARG A 23 -13.77 -0.37 5.93
CA ARG A 23 -14.07 -0.78 4.54
C ARG A 23 -15.22 -1.79 4.45
N ASP A 24 -15.26 -2.76 5.36
CA ASP A 24 -16.32 -3.77 5.44
C ASP A 24 -17.53 -3.31 6.26
N GLY A 25 -17.51 -2.08 6.80
CA GLY A 25 -18.59 -1.50 7.58
C GLY A 25 -18.79 -2.12 8.97
N HIS A 26 -17.89 -2.98 9.45
CA HIS A 26 -18.10 -3.75 10.69
C HIS A 26 -16.86 -3.77 11.60
N PHE A 27 -17.09 -3.79 12.91
CA PHE A 27 -16.04 -3.95 13.92
C PHE A 27 -15.25 -5.26 13.75
N PRO A 28 -14.00 -5.34 14.24
CA PRO A 28 -13.17 -6.55 14.14
C PRO A 28 -13.58 -7.67 15.12
N TYR A 29 -14.37 -7.36 16.15
CA TYR A 29 -14.89 -8.33 17.13
C TYR A 29 -16.42 -8.28 17.20
N CYS A 30 -17.02 -9.43 17.55
CA CYS A 30 -18.47 -9.63 17.50
C CYS A 30 -19.23 -8.84 18.57
N LYS A 31 -20.55 -8.72 18.40
CA LYS A 31 -21.46 -7.98 19.30
C LYS A 31 -21.37 -8.46 20.74
N LYS A 32 -21.22 -9.78 20.96
CA LYS A 32 -21.03 -10.36 22.30
C LYS A 32 -19.76 -9.85 22.96
N CYS A 33 -18.61 -9.99 22.30
CA CYS A 33 -17.33 -9.47 22.80
C CYS A 33 -17.35 -7.94 22.99
N HIS A 34 -18.07 -7.22 22.13
CA HIS A 34 -18.26 -5.79 22.30
C HIS A 34 -19.09 -5.47 23.56
N ALA A 35 -20.17 -6.21 23.82
CA ALA A 35 -20.97 -6.05 25.03
C ALA A 35 -20.17 -6.36 26.30
N GLU A 36 -19.39 -7.44 26.29
CA GLU A 36 -18.48 -7.83 27.38
C GLU A 36 -17.43 -6.73 27.66
N TYR A 37 -16.81 -6.20 26.60
CA TYR A 37 -15.88 -5.07 26.73
C TYR A 37 -16.57 -3.82 27.32
N GLN A 38 -17.74 -3.46 26.82
CA GLN A 38 -18.51 -2.32 27.34
C GLN A 38 -19.02 -2.53 28.77
N ALA A 39 -19.30 -3.78 29.16
CA ALA A 39 -19.66 -4.13 30.53
C ALA A 39 -18.45 -3.99 31.45
N ALA A 40 -17.26 -4.46 31.03
CA ALA A 40 -16.01 -4.28 31.78
C ALA A 40 -15.66 -2.80 31.98
N ILE A 41 -15.85 -1.96 30.95
CA ILE A 41 -15.69 -0.50 31.05
C ILE A 41 -16.70 0.11 32.03
N ARG A 42 -17.99 -0.25 31.92
CA ARG A 42 -19.07 0.28 32.78
C ARG A 42 -19.00 -0.20 34.23
N ALA A 43 -18.46 -1.39 34.48
CA ALA A 43 -18.21 -1.92 35.81
C ALA A 43 -17.10 -1.16 36.56
N GLY A 44 -16.49 -0.15 35.91
CA GLY A 44 -15.50 0.71 36.53
C GLY A 44 -14.15 0.02 36.58
N TRP A 45 -13.52 -0.13 35.42
CA TRP A 45 -12.07 -0.33 35.39
C TRP A 45 -11.41 0.79 36.18
N SER A 46 -10.67 0.44 37.22
CA SER A 46 -9.90 1.40 38.00
C SER A 46 -8.88 2.10 37.10
N SER A 47 -8.48 3.34 37.42
CA SER A 47 -7.45 4.05 36.63
C SER A 47 -6.16 3.22 36.52
N THR A 48 -5.85 2.42 37.54
CA THR A 48 -4.72 1.50 37.62
C THR A 48 -4.83 0.33 36.65
N GLU A 49 -6.01 -0.27 36.48
CA GLU A 49 -6.22 -1.30 35.46
C GLU A 49 -6.11 -0.71 34.06
N TRP A 50 -6.73 0.45 33.84
CA TRP A 50 -6.66 1.15 32.56
C TRP A 50 -5.24 1.56 32.18
N GLU A 51 -4.47 2.07 33.14
CA GLU A 51 -3.04 2.31 33.02
C GLU A 51 -2.27 1.02 32.75
N ALA A 52 -2.61 -0.10 33.38
CA ALA A 52 -1.98 -1.40 33.15
C ALA A 52 -2.26 -1.96 31.74
N ASN A 53 -3.46 -1.78 31.19
CA ASN A 53 -3.78 -2.23 29.82
C ASN A 53 -3.19 -1.30 28.76
N ARG A 54 -3.20 0.01 29.02
CA ARG A 54 -2.47 0.98 28.20
C ARG A 54 -0.97 0.69 28.24
N ALA A 55 -0.44 0.31 29.40
CA ALA A 55 0.94 -0.13 29.59
C ALA A 55 1.22 -1.46 28.89
N HIS A 56 0.29 -2.42 28.89
CA HIS A 56 0.42 -3.69 28.18
C HIS A 56 0.46 -3.50 26.66
N HIS A 57 -0.44 -2.68 26.10
CA HIS A 57 -0.40 -2.33 24.68
C HIS A 57 0.86 -1.54 24.31
N ARG A 58 1.29 -0.62 25.18
CA ARG A 58 2.53 0.15 25.03
C ARG A 58 3.77 -0.75 25.12
N ASP A 59 3.81 -1.71 26.04
CA ASP A 59 4.89 -2.67 26.24
C ASP A 59 4.99 -3.65 25.07
N ARG A 60 3.87 -4.20 24.57
CA ARG A 60 3.85 -5.01 23.35
C ARG A 60 4.35 -4.24 22.14
N TYR A 61 3.92 -2.98 21.99
CA TYR A 61 4.37 -2.11 20.91
C TYR A 61 5.87 -1.79 21.02
N TRP A 62 6.37 -1.49 22.23
CA TRP A 62 7.79 -1.26 22.49
C TRP A 62 8.64 -2.50 22.28
N LYS A 63 8.20 -3.66 22.74
CA LYS A 63 8.88 -4.95 22.54
C LYS A 63 8.98 -5.32 21.07
N TRP A 64 7.90 -5.15 20.30
CA TRP A 64 7.92 -5.34 18.84
C TRP A 64 8.86 -4.35 18.12
N ARG A 65 8.80 -3.07 18.50
CA ARG A 65 9.73 -2.04 17.99
C ARG A 65 11.18 -2.32 18.35
N ALA A 66 11.45 -2.85 19.53
CA ALA A 66 12.80 -3.13 20.02
C ALA A 66 13.36 -4.43 19.44
N SER A 67 12.52 -5.40 19.10
CA SER A 67 12.95 -6.69 18.54
C SER A 67 13.42 -6.59 17.08
N ASP A 68 12.87 -5.65 16.32
CA ASP A 68 13.29 -5.37 14.93
C ASP A 68 13.03 -3.89 14.60
N PRO A 69 13.92 -2.97 15.00
CA PRO A 69 13.71 -1.54 14.84
C PRO A 69 13.62 -1.10 13.38
N GLU A 70 14.44 -1.70 12.50
CA GLU A 70 14.46 -1.37 11.07
C GLU A 70 13.25 -1.91 10.33
N GLY A 71 12.92 -3.19 10.50
CA GLY A 71 11.75 -3.79 9.86
C GLY A 71 10.44 -3.19 10.37
N THR A 72 10.38 -2.85 11.66
CA THR A 72 9.24 -2.12 12.23
C THR A 72 9.09 -0.72 11.62
N ALA A 73 10.18 0.05 11.51
CA ALA A 73 10.13 1.37 10.90
C ALA A 73 9.76 1.31 9.41
N ALA A 74 10.25 0.30 8.67
CA ALA A 74 9.89 0.05 7.29
C ALA A 74 8.39 -0.28 7.15
N ALA A 75 7.86 -1.19 7.98
CA ALA A 75 6.45 -1.56 7.97
C ALA A 75 5.52 -0.39 8.32
N ILE A 76 5.90 0.43 9.31
CA ILE A 76 5.15 1.65 9.68
C ILE A 76 5.14 2.66 8.51
N ARG A 77 6.29 2.90 7.87
CA ARG A 77 6.39 3.81 6.72
C ARG A 77 5.57 3.31 5.53
N ALA A 78 5.65 2.01 5.22
CA ALA A 78 4.85 1.39 4.17
C ALA A 78 3.35 1.54 4.43
N ALA A 79 2.89 1.22 5.64
CA ALA A 79 1.49 1.38 6.04
C ALA A 79 1.03 2.84 6.00
N ALA A 80 1.87 3.79 6.42
CA ALA A 80 1.58 5.22 6.33
C ALA A 80 1.47 5.70 4.87
N GLN A 81 2.31 5.18 3.97
CA GLN A 81 2.25 5.50 2.54
C GLN A 81 0.95 5.00 1.90
N LEU A 82 0.55 3.75 2.16
CA LEU A 82 -0.70 3.18 1.64
C LEU A 82 -1.94 3.95 2.11
N ARG A 83 -1.92 4.44 3.34
CA ARG A 83 -3.00 5.26 3.90
C ARG A 83 -3.25 6.56 3.14
N ARG A 84 -2.24 7.14 2.50
CA ARG A 84 -2.40 8.35 1.66
C ARG A 84 -3.30 8.08 0.45
N TYR A 85 -3.35 6.84 0.01
CA TYR A 85 -4.15 6.37 -1.12
C TYR A 85 -5.43 5.64 -0.67
N GLY A 86 -5.75 5.67 0.63
CA GLY A 86 -6.92 4.96 1.18
C GLY A 86 -6.79 3.43 1.15
N LEU A 87 -5.58 2.89 1.01
CA LEU A 87 -5.32 1.45 0.91
C LEU A 87 -4.86 0.87 2.25
N THR A 88 -5.26 -0.36 2.53
CA THR A 88 -4.62 -1.22 3.53
C THR A 88 -3.55 -2.11 2.89
N PRO A 89 -2.66 -2.74 3.67
CA PRO A 89 -1.75 -3.77 3.14
C PRO A 89 -2.48 -4.88 2.37
N GLU A 90 -3.68 -5.26 2.82
CA GLU A 90 -4.51 -6.24 2.15
C GLU A 90 -5.13 -5.71 0.85
N ASP A 91 -5.43 -4.41 0.75
CA ASP A 91 -5.82 -3.79 -0.53
C ASP A 91 -4.67 -3.82 -1.54
N TYR A 92 -3.44 -3.53 -1.07
CA TYR A 92 -2.24 -3.62 -1.91
C TYR A 92 -2.04 -5.04 -2.43
N GLN A 93 -2.16 -6.06 -1.57
CA GLN A 93 -2.04 -7.45 -2.00
C GLN A 93 -3.14 -7.82 -3.00
N ARG A 94 -4.40 -7.40 -2.77
CA ARG A 94 -5.48 -7.64 -3.74
C ARG A 94 -5.22 -7.00 -5.11
N LEU A 95 -4.65 -5.79 -5.13
CA LEU A 95 -4.27 -5.13 -6.38
C LEU A 95 -3.15 -5.90 -7.10
N LEU A 96 -2.15 -6.36 -6.35
CA LEU A 96 -1.06 -7.16 -6.87
C LEU A 96 -1.57 -8.48 -7.47
N ASP A 97 -2.44 -9.20 -6.75
CA ASP A 97 -3.02 -10.46 -7.21
C ASP A 97 -3.89 -10.25 -8.47
N ALA A 98 -4.69 -9.18 -8.50
CA ALA A 98 -5.50 -8.83 -9.67
C ALA A 98 -4.66 -8.48 -10.91
N GLN A 99 -3.42 -8.04 -10.72
CA GLN A 99 -2.45 -7.78 -11.79
C GLN A 99 -1.59 -9.01 -12.15
N GLY A 100 -1.85 -10.18 -11.55
CA GLY A 100 -1.04 -11.37 -11.78
C GLY A 100 0.34 -11.34 -11.12
N GLY A 101 0.54 -10.51 -10.09
CA GLY A 101 1.79 -10.43 -9.35
C GLY A 101 2.82 -9.47 -9.93
N THR A 102 2.51 -8.76 -11.02
CA THR A 102 3.46 -7.89 -11.73
C THR A 102 2.93 -6.46 -11.88
N CYS A 103 3.79 -5.59 -12.42
CA CYS A 103 3.46 -4.24 -12.82
C CYS A 103 2.23 -4.20 -13.75
N ALA A 104 1.35 -3.22 -13.57
CA ALA A 104 0.11 -3.06 -14.35
C ALA A 104 0.33 -2.67 -15.83
N PHE A 105 1.58 -2.55 -16.29
CA PHE A 105 1.87 -2.29 -17.69
C PHE A 105 1.83 -3.63 -18.42
N GLU A 106 1.06 -3.71 -19.50
CA GLU A 106 0.79 -4.95 -20.23
C GLU A 106 2.06 -5.72 -20.64
N HIS A 107 3.11 -5.02 -21.02
CA HIS A 107 4.39 -5.61 -21.45
C HIS A 107 5.47 -5.58 -20.37
N CYS A 108 5.07 -5.64 -19.09
CA CYS A 108 5.97 -5.63 -17.95
C CYS A 108 5.73 -6.82 -17.02
N ASP A 109 6.75 -7.65 -16.85
CA ASP A 109 6.77 -8.82 -15.98
C ASP A 109 7.38 -8.56 -14.60
N ARG A 110 7.80 -7.31 -14.33
CA ARG A 110 8.46 -6.95 -13.07
C ARG A 110 7.50 -6.97 -11.90
N GLY A 111 7.81 -7.79 -10.89
CA GLY A 111 7.05 -7.93 -9.66
C GLY A 111 7.83 -7.50 -8.41
N PRO A 112 7.21 -7.59 -7.22
CA PRO A 112 7.89 -7.32 -5.95
C PRO A 112 9.06 -8.27 -5.74
N GLY A 113 10.22 -7.73 -5.33
CA GLY A 113 11.43 -8.53 -5.09
C GLY A 113 12.37 -8.66 -6.29
N ASP A 114 11.98 -8.13 -7.45
CA ASP A 114 12.91 -7.94 -8.58
C ASP A 114 14.04 -7.00 -8.17
N GLU A 115 15.29 -7.44 -8.29
CA GLU A 115 16.47 -6.69 -7.81
C GLU A 115 16.60 -5.29 -8.42
N LYS A 116 16.06 -5.09 -9.64
CA LYS A 116 16.16 -3.83 -10.39
C LYS A 116 15.03 -2.86 -10.08
N THR A 117 13.93 -3.33 -9.48
CA THR A 117 12.74 -2.50 -9.25
C THR A 117 12.20 -2.52 -7.84
N GLY A 118 12.64 -3.46 -7.01
CA GLY A 118 12.29 -3.57 -5.60
C GLY A 118 10.80 -3.81 -5.40
N ARG A 119 10.13 -2.83 -4.78
CA ARG A 119 8.67 -2.87 -4.54
C ARG A 119 7.92 -2.21 -5.70
N LEU A 120 6.68 -2.63 -5.93
CA LEU A 120 5.79 -1.86 -6.79
C LEU A 120 5.26 -0.62 -6.06
N HIS A 121 5.00 0.43 -6.83
CA HIS A 121 4.54 1.74 -6.41
C HIS A 121 3.05 1.88 -6.72
N VAL A 122 2.31 2.49 -5.80
CA VAL A 122 0.89 2.80 -6.03
C VAL A 122 0.79 3.98 -6.99
N ASP A 123 0.29 3.71 -8.19
CA ASP A 123 0.00 4.70 -9.21
C ASP A 123 -1.45 5.21 -9.05
N HIS A 124 -1.65 6.51 -9.24
CA HIS A 124 -2.93 7.16 -9.03
C HIS A 124 -3.12 8.32 -10.02
N CYS A 125 -4.37 8.56 -10.39
CA CYS A 125 -4.73 9.68 -11.24
C CYS A 125 -4.57 11.00 -10.48
N HIS A 126 -3.73 11.90 -11.00
CA HIS A 126 -3.49 13.20 -10.37
C HIS A 126 -4.70 14.15 -10.39
N GLU A 127 -5.71 13.90 -11.25
CA GLU A 127 -6.95 14.68 -11.31
C GLU A 127 -8.00 14.20 -10.31
N THR A 128 -8.13 12.87 -10.13
CA THR A 128 -9.22 12.27 -9.34
C THR A 128 -8.77 11.66 -8.02
N GLY A 129 -7.47 11.50 -7.82
CA GLY A 129 -6.88 10.79 -6.68
C GLY A 129 -7.13 9.27 -6.67
N LYS A 130 -7.85 8.73 -7.67
CA LYS A 130 -8.17 7.30 -7.74
C LYS A 130 -6.93 6.50 -8.11
N VAL A 131 -6.73 5.39 -7.39
CA VAL A 131 -5.66 4.41 -7.69
C VAL A 131 -5.94 3.77 -9.05
N ARG A 132 -4.91 3.74 -9.90
CA ARG A 132 -4.94 3.07 -11.22
C ARG A 132 -4.38 1.66 -11.16
N GLY A 133 -3.29 1.46 -10.41
CA GLY A 133 -2.66 0.15 -10.25
C GLY A 133 -1.32 0.22 -9.52
N LEU A 134 -0.59 -0.90 -9.52
CA LEU A 134 0.77 -1.01 -9.01
C LEU A 134 1.76 -1.04 -10.17
N LEU A 135 2.72 -0.12 -10.15
CA LEU A 135 3.72 0.03 -11.20
C LEU A 135 5.14 -0.19 -10.67
N CYS A 136 6.03 -0.74 -11.49
CA CYS A 136 7.45 -0.75 -11.14
C CYS A 136 8.00 0.69 -11.16
N TRP A 137 9.12 0.93 -10.47
CA TRP A 137 9.71 2.27 -10.35
C TRP A 137 9.91 2.97 -11.71
N PRO A 138 10.43 2.32 -12.77
CA PRO A 138 10.62 2.98 -14.06
C PRO A 138 9.33 3.41 -14.75
N HIS A 139 8.29 2.57 -14.74
CA HIS A 139 7.01 2.94 -15.36
C HIS A 139 6.29 4.04 -14.58
N ASN A 140 6.32 3.96 -13.24
CA ASN A 140 5.76 5.01 -12.40
C ASN A 140 6.50 6.35 -12.60
N LEU A 141 7.83 6.32 -12.69
CA LEU A 141 8.64 7.50 -12.96
C LEU A 141 8.36 8.08 -14.36
N MET A 142 8.29 7.23 -15.39
CA MET A 142 8.01 7.67 -16.76
C MET A 142 6.69 8.43 -16.85
N LEU A 143 5.61 7.91 -16.25
CA LEU A 143 4.32 8.61 -16.21
C LEU A 143 4.41 9.94 -15.45
N GLY A 144 5.11 9.94 -14.31
CA GLY A 144 5.36 11.15 -13.53
C GLY A 144 6.13 12.22 -14.32
N LEU A 145 7.18 11.84 -15.07
CA LEU A 145 7.95 12.75 -15.92
C LEU A 145 7.13 13.32 -17.08
N ALA A 146 6.18 12.55 -17.59
CA ALA A 146 5.20 13.03 -18.57
C ALA A 146 4.09 13.90 -17.94
N ASN A 147 4.05 14.01 -16.60
CA ASN A 147 2.96 14.63 -15.83
C ASN A 147 1.59 14.06 -16.22
N ASP A 148 1.50 12.75 -16.48
CA ASP A 148 0.30 12.07 -16.98
C ASP A 148 -0.27 12.64 -18.30
N ARG A 149 0.50 13.47 -19.03
CA ARG A 149 0.04 14.09 -20.27
C ARG A 149 0.15 13.12 -21.43
N ARG A 150 -1.01 12.68 -21.93
CA ARG A 150 -1.12 11.81 -23.10
C ARG A 150 -0.36 12.35 -24.32
N ALA A 151 -0.43 13.66 -24.57
CA ALA A 151 0.27 14.29 -25.69
C ALA A 151 1.79 14.04 -25.65
N SER A 152 2.41 14.23 -24.48
CA SER A 152 3.86 14.01 -24.32
C SER A 152 4.27 12.54 -24.53
N LEU A 153 3.43 11.59 -24.13
CA LEU A 153 3.68 10.17 -24.36
C LEU A 153 3.51 9.78 -25.84
N LEU A 154 2.54 10.36 -26.53
CA LEU A 154 2.37 10.18 -27.99
C LEU A 154 3.54 10.77 -28.77
N ASP A 155 4.01 11.96 -28.40
CA ASP A 155 5.18 12.59 -29.01
C ASP A 155 6.44 11.73 -28.83
N ALA A 156 6.59 11.06 -27.68
CA ALA A 156 7.69 10.14 -27.44
C ALA A 156 7.65 8.92 -28.39
N ILE A 157 6.46 8.35 -28.65
CA ILE A 157 6.31 7.26 -29.63
C ILE A 157 6.74 7.74 -31.02
N VAL A 158 6.19 8.88 -31.47
CA VAL A 158 6.53 9.47 -32.78
C VAL A 158 8.03 9.76 -32.89
N TYR A 159 8.66 10.25 -31.82
CA TYR A 159 10.09 10.50 -31.80
C TYR A 159 10.90 9.20 -31.98
N LEU A 160 10.56 8.14 -31.26
CA LEU A 160 11.24 6.84 -31.35
C LEU A 160 11.10 6.20 -32.74
N GLU A 161 9.90 6.28 -33.33
CA GLU A 161 9.65 5.79 -34.70
C GLU A 161 10.48 6.54 -35.74
N ARG A 162 10.65 7.86 -35.58
CA ARG A 162 11.46 8.70 -36.46
C ARG A 162 12.97 8.54 -36.23
N HIS A 163 13.39 8.02 -35.08
CA HIS A 163 14.79 7.90 -34.69
C HIS A 163 15.11 6.48 -34.15
N PRO A 164 15.02 5.41 -34.97
CA PRO A 164 15.14 4.01 -34.53
C PRO A 164 16.55 3.57 -34.09
N GLY A 165 17.50 4.51 -33.92
CA GLY A 165 18.88 4.25 -33.55
C GLY A 165 19.80 5.42 -33.91
N PRO A 166 21.11 5.35 -33.60
CA PRO A 166 22.05 6.43 -33.85
C PRO A 166 22.31 6.61 -35.36
N GLN A 167 21.40 7.29 -36.05
CA GLN A 167 21.55 7.69 -37.45
C GLN A 167 22.19 9.08 -37.58
N VAL A 168 22.36 9.80 -36.47
CA VAL A 168 22.78 11.22 -36.46
C VAL A 168 24.30 11.41 -36.30
N LEU A 169 25.08 10.36 -36.04
CA LEU A 169 26.54 10.48 -35.88
C LEU A 169 27.37 10.03 -37.08
N LYS A 170 26.78 9.81 -38.27
CA LYS A 170 27.59 9.49 -39.46
C LYS A 170 28.47 10.68 -39.91
N ASN A 171 28.10 11.92 -39.57
CA ASN A 171 28.82 13.14 -39.99
C ASN A 171 29.15 14.14 -38.86
N LEU A 172 28.82 13.84 -37.60
CA LEU A 172 29.21 14.68 -36.46
C LEU A 172 30.53 14.15 -35.89
N LYS A 173 31.62 14.91 -36.07
CA LYS A 173 32.88 14.69 -35.34
C LYS A 173 32.61 14.93 -33.85
N VAL A 174 32.25 13.88 -33.11
CA VAL A 174 32.17 13.95 -31.65
C VAL A 174 33.61 13.89 -31.12
N PRO A 175 34.11 14.91 -30.39
CA PRO A 175 35.40 14.79 -29.70
C PRO A 175 35.30 13.66 -28.69
N SER A 176 36.26 12.73 -28.69
CA SER A 176 36.30 11.65 -27.70
C SER A 176 36.29 12.27 -26.30
N ALA A 177 35.31 11.91 -25.48
CA ALA A 177 35.32 12.26 -24.07
C ALA A 177 36.58 11.66 -23.43
N ARG A 178 37.30 12.49 -22.65
CA ARG A 178 38.45 12.08 -21.84
C ARG A 178 38.04 11.19 -20.69
#